data_AF-W9UVH7-F1
#
_entry.id   AF-W9UVH7-F1
#
_cell.length_a   1.000
_cell.length_b   1.000
_cell.length_c   1.000
_cell.angle_alpha   90.00
_cell.angle_beta   90.00
_cell.angle_gamma   90.00
#
_symmetry.space_group_name_H-M   'P 1'
#
loop_
_entity.id
_entity.type
_entity.pdbx_description
1 polymer ?
#
loop_
_entity_poly.entity_id
_entity_poly.type
_entity_poly.pdbx_seq_one_letter_code
_entity_poly.pdbx_strand_id
1 'polypeptide(L)'
;MATDLNKIVKDGLWTNNPALVQLLGLCPLLAVTGTVVNAIGLGIASIVVLIGSNLTVSAFRNQVPESVRLPIFVMIIAAFVTAIELLMQAFTYELYLILGIFIPLIVTNCAIMGRADAFASKNTILDSTVDGLMMGVASHLY
;
A
#
# COMPACT_ATOMS: atom_id res chain seq x y z
N MET A 1 20.52 18.23 -1.61
CA MET A 1 19.48 19.02 -2.29
C MET A 1 18.22 18.83 -1.49
N ALA A 2 17.85 19.81 -0.67
CA ALA A 2 16.78 19.70 0.31
C ALA A 2 15.43 19.72 -0.40
N THR A 3 14.76 18.57 -0.46
CA THR A 3 13.42 18.42 -1.04
C THR A 3 12.40 18.87 0.00
N ASP A 4 11.64 19.91 -0.32
CA ASP A 4 10.64 20.52 0.56
C ASP A 4 9.53 19.52 0.90
N LEU A 5 9.52 19.03 2.14
CA LEU A 5 8.51 18.11 2.68
C LEU A 5 7.08 18.65 2.46
N ASN A 6 6.89 19.97 2.55
CA ASN A 6 5.62 20.64 2.31
C ASN A 6 5.13 20.55 0.85
N LYS A 7 6.04 20.42 -0.14
CA LYS A 7 5.66 20.20 -1.55
C LYS A 7 5.23 18.76 -1.79
N ILE A 8 5.88 17.79 -1.16
CA ILE A 8 5.49 16.37 -1.23
C ILE A 8 4.08 16.18 -0.64
N VAL A 9 3.80 16.82 0.50
CA VAL A 9 2.47 16.81 1.13
C VAL A 9 1.43 17.50 0.23
N LYS A 10 1.74 18.67 -0.35
CA LYS A 10 0.80 19.37 -1.25
C LYS A 10 0.55 18.64 -2.57
N ASP A 11 1.58 18.03 -3.16
CA ASP A 11 1.45 17.28 -4.41
C ASP A 11 0.74 15.93 -4.22
N GLY A 12 0.98 15.25 -3.09
CA GLY A 12 0.27 14.03 -2.72
C GLY A 12 -1.21 14.26 -2.38
N LEU A 13 -1.56 15.41 -1.79
CA LEU A 13 -2.92 15.72 -1.36
C LEU A 13 -3.75 16.49 -2.41
N TRP A 14 -3.14 17.30 -3.30
CA TRP A 14 -3.89 18.29 -4.09
C TRP A 14 -3.61 18.30 -5.62
N THR A 15 -2.39 18.07 -6.10
CA THR A 15 -2.06 18.29 -7.54
C THR A 15 -1.81 16.99 -8.33
N ASN A 16 -1.38 15.90 -7.69
CA ASN A 16 -1.29 14.56 -8.28
C ASN A 16 -2.07 13.57 -7.41
N ASN A 17 -3.38 13.81 -7.25
CA ASN A 17 -4.25 12.99 -6.41
C ASN A 17 -4.65 11.68 -7.14
N PRO A 18 -4.05 10.52 -6.81
CA PRO A 18 -4.49 9.24 -7.37
C PRO A 18 -5.89 8.85 -6.90
N ALA A 19 -6.41 9.46 -5.83
CA ALA A 19 -7.75 9.19 -5.31
C ALA A 19 -8.87 9.86 -6.13
N LEU A 20 -8.63 10.99 -6.83
CA LEU A 20 -9.69 11.69 -7.59
C LEU A 20 -9.77 11.32 -9.08
N VAL A 21 -8.68 10.85 -9.71
CA VAL A 21 -8.63 10.73 -11.19
C VAL A 21 -8.50 9.29 -11.72
N GLN A 22 -8.03 8.31 -10.95
CA GLN A 22 -7.45 7.11 -11.61
C GLN A 22 -8.16 5.77 -11.46
N LEU A 23 -9.25 5.63 -10.71
CA LEU A 23 -9.96 4.33 -10.53
C LEU A 23 -9.06 3.14 -10.10
N LEU A 24 -7.78 3.35 -9.74
CA LEU A 24 -6.75 2.32 -9.52
C LEU A 24 -6.89 1.57 -8.17
N GLY A 25 -7.86 1.93 -7.34
CA GLY A 25 -8.11 1.33 -6.02
C GLY A 25 -9.50 0.73 -5.85
N LEU A 26 -10.29 0.57 -6.92
CA LEU A 26 -11.68 0.10 -6.82
C LEU A 26 -11.82 -1.37 -6.41
N CYS A 27 -10.83 -2.21 -6.73
CA CYS A 27 -10.90 -3.65 -6.48
C CYS A 27 -11.15 -3.99 -4.99
N PRO A 28 -10.37 -3.47 -4.03
CA PRO A 28 -10.70 -3.66 -2.62
C PRO A 28 -11.96 -2.89 -2.22
N LEU A 29 -12.15 -1.68 -2.75
CA LEU A 29 -13.25 -0.79 -2.34
C LEU A 29 -14.63 -1.41 -2.60
N LEU A 30 -14.81 -2.06 -3.75
CA LEU A 30 -16.03 -2.81 -4.09
C LEU A 30 -16.23 -4.04 -3.19
N ALA A 31 -15.15 -4.67 -2.72
CA ALA A 31 -15.20 -5.87 -1.91
C ALA A 31 -15.59 -5.61 -0.44
N VAL A 32 -15.23 -4.45 0.14
CA VAL A 32 -15.46 -4.15 1.57
C VAL A 32 -16.74 -3.36 1.86
N THR A 33 -17.57 -3.08 0.87
CA THR A 33 -18.84 -2.33 1.03
C THR A 33 -19.87 -2.98 1.97
N GLY A 34 -19.70 -4.26 2.31
CA GLY A 34 -20.67 -5.02 3.11
C GLY A 34 -20.72 -4.66 4.60
N THR A 35 -19.60 -4.30 5.23
CA THR A 35 -19.57 -3.91 6.65
C THR A 35 -18.43 -2.93 6.96
N VAL A 36 -18.69 -1.97 7.87
CA VAL A 36 -17.69 -0.99 8.32
C VAL A 36 -16.51 -1.66 9.03
N VAL A 37 -16.78 -2.74 9.77
CA VAL A 37 -15.75 -3.49 10.50
C VAL A 37 -14.74 -4.12 9.53
N ASN A 38 -15.21 -4.70 8.43
CA ASN A 38 -14.34 -5.28 7.41
C ASN A 38 -13.54 -4.18 6.67
N ALA A 39 -14.18 -3.05 6.36
CA ALA A 39 -13.53 -1.92 5.70
C ALA A 39 -12.35 -1.37 6.52
N ILE A 40 -12.56 -1.19 7.83
CA ILE A 40 -11.50 -0.71 8.73
C ILE A 40 -10.41 -1.79 8.92
N GLY A 41 -10.79 -3.06 9.08
CA GLY A 41 -9.84 -4.17 9.25
C GLY A 41 -8.92 -4.35 8.04
N LEU A 42 -9.49 -4.38 6.83
CA LEU A 42 -8.71 -4.47 5.59
C LEU A 42 -7.84 -3.23 5.39
N GLY A 43 -8.33 -2.09 5.87
CA GLY A 43 -7.63 -0.85 5.67
C GLY A 43 -6.40 -0.66 6.52
N ILE A 44 -6.51 -0.94 7.81
CA ILE A 44 -5.37 -0.94 8.72
C ILE A 44 -4.32 -1.95 8.24
N ALA A 45 -4.75 -3.14 7.79
CA ALA A 45 -3.84 -4.12 7.21
C ALA A 45 -3.08 -3.54 5.99
N SER A 46 -3.79 -2.90 5.05
CA SER A 46 -3.18 -2.31 3.86
C SER A 46 -2.18 -1.19 4.17
N ILE A 47 -2.45 -0.35 5.17
CA ILE A 47 -1.55 0.72 5.63
C ILE A 47 -0.22 0.12 6.12
N VAL A 48 -0.30 -0.91 6.96
CA VAL A 48 0.89 -1.57 7.53
C VAL A 48 1.73 -2.21 6.43
N VAL A 49 1.08 -2.90 5.48
CA VAL A 49 1.77 -3.48 4.30
C VAL A 49 2.43 -2.39 3.47
N LEU A 50 1.72 -1.31 3.18
CA LEU A 50 2.20 -0.22 2.32
C LEU A 50 3.45 0.45 2.91
N ILE A 51 3.45 0.71 4.22
CA ILE A 51 4.62 1.29 4.91
C ILE A 51 5.80 0.31 4.88
N GLY A 52 5.58 -0.96 5.23
CA GLY A 52 6.63 -1.97 5.28
C GLY A 52 7.23 -2.28 3.90
N SER A 53 6.38 -2.40 2.88
CA SER A 53 6.79 -2.63 1.50
C SER A 53 7.52 -1.44 0.90
N ASN A 54 7.04 -0.19 1.08
CA ASN A 54 7.72 1.01 0.59
C ASN A 54 9.11 1.19 1.22
N LEU A 55 9.24 0.91 2.52
CA LEU A 55 10.53 0.94 3.22
C LEU A 55 11.51 -0.06 2.61
N THR A 56 11.04 -1.29 2.39
CA THR A 56 11.86 -2.40 1.87
C THR A 56 12.23 -2.17 0.41
N VAL A 57 11.28 -1.74 -0.42
CA VAL A 57 11.52 -1.41 -1.84
C VAL A 57 12.54 -0.27 -1.98
N SER A 58 12.43 0.79 -1.17
CA SER A 58 13.39 1.91 -1.18
C SER A 58 14.81 1.46 -0.80
N ALA A 59 14.95 0.46 0.09
CA ALA A 59 16.23 -0.13 0.44
C ALA A 59 16.83 -1.01 -0.67
N PHE A 60 16.00 -1.80 -1.37
CA PHE A 60 16.44 -2.73 -2.42
C PHE A 60 16.54 -2.11 -3.83
N ARG A 61 16.08 -0.86 -4.02
CA ARG A 61 16.01 -0.19 -5.34
C ARG A 61 17.30 -0.21 -6.16
N ASN A 62 18.47 -0.21 -5.51
CA ASN A 62 19.76 -0.07 -6.19
C ASN A 62 20.28 -1.39 -6.79
N GLN A 63 19.68 -2.54 -6.43
CA GLN A 63 20.10 -3.87 -6.89
C GLN A 63 19.14 -4.47 -7.93
N VAL A 64 18.03 -3.80 -8.24
CA VAL A 64 16.95 -4.36 -9.08
C VAL A 64 17.06 -3.89 -10.53
N PRO A 65 17.17 -4.81 -11.52
CA PRO A 65 17.13 -4.46 -12.95
C PRO A 65 15.72 -4.00 -13.39
N GLU A 66 15.64 -3.03 -14.31
CA GLU A 66 14.35 -2.48 -14.80
C GLU A 66 13.43 -3.56 -15.39
N SER A 67 14.00 -4.57 -16.05
CA SER A 67 13.25 -5.65 -16.71
C SER A 67 12.44 -6.54 -15.75
N VAL A 68 12.79 -6.56 -14.46
CA VAL A 68 12.17 -7.43 -13.44
C VAL A 68 11.65 -6.66 -12.23
N ARG A 69 11.52 -5.32 -12.33
CA ARG A 69 11.10 -4.44 -11.24
C ARG A 69 9.70 -4.76 -10.72
N LEU A 70 8.70 -4.85 -11.60
CA LEU A 70 7.30 -5.08 -11.22
C LEU A 70 7.10 -6.44 -10.49
N PRO A 71 7.61 -7.59 -11.00
CA PRO A 71 7.52 -8.86 -10.27
C PRO A 71 8.16 -8.83 -8.89
N ILE A 72 9.32 -8.17 -8.74
CA ILE A 72 10.02 -8.08 -7.45
C ILE A 72 9.20 -7.28 -6.44
N PHE A 73 8.58 -6.17 -6.85
CA PHE A 73 7.73 -5.38 -5.96
C PHE A 73 6.49 -6.13 -5.50
N VAL A 74 5.84 -6.87 -6.41
CA VAL A 74 4.70 -7.73 -6.05
C VAL A 74 5.12 -8.83 -5.08
N MET A 75 6.30 -9.44 -5.27
CA MET A 75 6.85 -10.45 -4.34
C MET A 75 7.11 -9.88 -2.93
N ILE A 76 7.65 -8.66 -2.85
CA ILE A 76 7.87 -7.98 -1.56
C ILE A 76 6.52 -7.73 -0.87
N ILE A 77 5.55 -7.16 -1.58
CA ILE A 77 4.21 -6.89 -1.04
C ILE A 77 3.54 -8.20 -0.59
N ALA A 78 3.61 -9.26 -1.41
CA ALA A 78 3.06 -10.57 -1.08
C ALA A 78 3.64 -11.14 0.21
N ALA A 79 4.96 -11.06 0.42
CA ALA A 79 5.59 -11.52 1.64
C ALA A 79 5.07 -10.79 2.90
N PHE A 80 4.89 -9.46 2.81
CA PHE A 80 4.31 -8.67 3.91
C PHE A 80 2.84 -9.02 4.15
N VAL A 81 2.06 -9.18 3.08
CA VAL A 81 0.65 -9.57 3.17
C VAL A 81 0.51 -10.94 3.84
N THR A 82 1.31 -11.93 3.44
CA THR A 82 1.34 -13.26 4.08
C THR A 82 1.75 -13.19 5.55
N ALA A 83 2.68 -12.31 5.91
CA ALA A 83 3.06 -12.13 7.32
C ALA A 83 1.88 -11.58 8.15
N ILE A 84 1.08 -10.65 7.61
CA ILE A 84 -0.12 -10.14 8.26
C ILE A 84 -1.21 -11.21 8.32
N GLU A 85 -1.36 -12.01 7.27
CA GLU A 85 -2.31 -13.13 7.24
C GLU A 85 -2.08 -14.08 8.42
N LEU A 86 -0.83 -14.50 8.63
CA LEU A 86 -0.44 -15.37 9.74
C LEU A 86 -0.66 -14.69 11.09
N LEU A 87 -0.39 -13.39 11.18
CA LEU A 87 -0.61 -12.61 12.41
C LEU A 87 -2.12 -12.50 12.74
N MET A 88 -2.97 -12.24 11.75
CA MET A 88 -4.42 -12.21 11.93
C MET A 88 -4.97 -13.58 12.33
N GLN A 89 -4.46 -14.67 11.73
CA GLN A 89 -4.86 -16.02 12.12
C GLN A 89 -4.52 -16.32 13.60
N ALA A 90 -3.44 -15.73 14.14
CA ALA A 90 -3.03 -15.91 15.52
C ALA A 90 -3.79 -15.02 16.54
N PHE A 91 -4.12 -13.78 16.18
CA PHE A 91 -4.74 -12.81 17.11
C PHE A 91 -6.25 -12.61 16.91
N THR A 92 -6.77 -12.67 15.69
CA THR A 92 -8.15 -12.30 15.33
C THR A 92 -8.80 -13.30 14.37
N TYR A 93 -9.06 -14.51 14.89
CA TYR A 93 -9.59 -15.63 14.09
C TYR A 93 -10.98 -15.39 13.46
N GLU A 94 -11.89 -14.71 14.17
CA GLU A 94 -13.20 -14.32 13.59
C GLU A 94 -13.04 -13.41 12.38
N LEU A 95 -12.09 -12.47 12.44
CA LEU A 95 -11.83 -11.54 11.35
C LEU A 95 -11.10 -12.25 10.20
N TYR A 96 -10.19 -13.18 10.49
CA TYR A 96 -9.53 -14.00 9.49
C TYR A 96 -10.50 -14.84 8.65
N LEU A 97 -11.53 -15.44 9.26
CA LEU A 97 -12.54 -16.23 8.52
C LEU A 97 -13.27 -15.43 7.44
N ILE A 98 -13.42 -14.12 7.66
CA ILE A 98 -14.13 -13.22 6.76
C ILE A 98 -13.15 -12.55 5.79
N LEU A 99 -12.00 -12.10 6.30
CA LEU A 99 -11.02 -11.29 5.58
C LEU A 99 -9.99 -12.11 4.80
N GLY A 100 -9.81 -13.39 5.13
CA GLY A 100 -8.80 -14.28 4.53
C GLY A 100 -8.85 -14.33 3.00
N ILE A 101 -10.06 -14.28 2.42
CA ILE A 101 -10.26 -14.28 0.97
C ILE A 101 -9.92 -12.91 0.35
N PHE A 102 -9.99 -11.83 1.14
CA PHE A 102 -9.74 -10.47 0.70
C PHE A 102 -8.26 -10.03 0.86
N ILE A 103 -7.47 -10.75 1.66
CA ILE A 103 -6.05 -10.48 1.86
C ILE A 103 -5.24 -10.50 0.55
N PRO A 104 -5.45 -11.45 -0.39
CA PRO A 104 -4.81 -11.42 -1.71
C PRO A 104 -5.16 -10.17 -2.55
N LEU A 105 -6.31 -9.53 -2.32
CA LEU A 105 -6.66 -8.27 -3.01
C LEU A 105 -5.79 -7.08 -2.58
N ILE A 106 -5.08 -7.18 -1.44
CA ILE A 106 -4.09 -6.19 -1.02
C ILE A 106 -2.87 -6.25 -1.95
N VAL A 107 -2.41 -7.45 -2.31
CA VAL A 107 -1.26 -7.67 -3.21
C VAL A 107 -1.55 -7.14 -4.62
N THR A 108 -2.77 -7.34 -5.09
CA THR A 108 -3.22 -6.92 -6.43
C THR A 108 -3.81 -5.52 -6.45
N ASN A 109 -3.71 -4.76 -5.35
CA ASN A 109 -4.16 -3.38 -5.31
C ASN A 109 -3.27 -2.52 -6.22
N CYS A 110 -3.82 -2.10 -7.35
CA CYS A 110 -3.10 -1.33 -8.36
C CYS A 110 -2.65 0.05 -7.84
N ALA A 111 -3.33 0.62 -6.84
CA ALA A 111 -2.91 1.87 -6.20
C ALA A 111 -1.64 1.67 -5.36
N ILE A 112 -1.52 0.54 -4.63
CA ILE A 112 -0.33 0.17 -3.86
C ILE A 112 0.86 -0.07 -4.80
N MET A 113 0.66 -0.92 -5.81
CA MET A 113 1.72 -1.27 -6.75
C MET A 113 2.18 -0.07 -7.59
N GLY A 114 1.25 0.75 -8.08
CA GLY A 114 1.57 1.95 -8.87
C GLY A 114 2.42 2.97 -8.11
N ARG A 115 2.29 3.02 -6.79
CA ARG A 115 3.03 3.97 -5.94
C ARG A 115 4.37 3.45 -5.48
N ALA A 116 4.46 2.14 -5.23
CA ALA A 116 5.75 1.47 -5.06
C ALA A 116 6.65 1.67 -6.30
N ASP A 117 6.09 1.57 -7.52
CA ASP A 117 6.85 1.80 -8.75
C ASP A 117 7.16 3.28 -9.03
N ALA A 118 6.15 4.16 -8.99
CA ALA A 118 6.33 5.56 -9.35
C ALA A 118 7.10 6.39 -8.31
N PHE A 119 6.97 6.07 -7.01
CA PHE A 119 7.48 6.88 -5.91
C PHE A 119 8.63 6.21 -5.15
N ALA A 120 8.47 4.95 -4.71
CA ALA A 120 9.50 4.27 -3.90
C ALA A 120 10.74 3.90 -4.72
N SER A 121 10.62 3.64 -6.03
CA SER A 121 11.78 3.38 -6.90
C SER A 121 12.67 4.61 -7.14
N LYS A 122 12.18 5.84 -6.87
CA LYS A 122 12.86 7.10 -7.22
C LYS A 122 13.19 7.98 -6.00
N ASN A 123 12.52 7.79 -4.86
CA ASN A 123 12.67 8.65 -3.68
C ASN A 123 13.36 7.96 -2.48
N THR A 124 13.87 8.78 -1.57
CA THR A 124 14.55 8.37 -0.33
C THR A 124 13.61 7.69 0.67
N ILE A 125 14.19 6.90 1.57
CA ILE A 125 13.49 6.01 2.51
C ILE A 125 12.46 6.79 3.37
N LEU A 126 12.84 7.97 3.88
CA LEU A 126 11.95 8.83 4.68
C LEU A 126 10.76 9.35 3.88
N ASP A 127 10.96 9.85 2.66
CA ASP A 127 9.89 10.37 1.82
C ASP A 127 8.90 9.28 1.40
N SER A 128 9.40 8.05 1.19
CA SER A 128 8.59 6.89 0.81
C SER A 128 7.72 6.37 1.97
N THR A 129 8.21 6.49 3.21
CA THR A 129 7.41 6.16 4.40
C THR A 129 6.31 7.18 4.67
N VAL A 130 6.59 8.47 4.47
CA VAL A 130 5.59 9.55 4.63
C VAL A 130 4.53 9.46 3.53
N ASP A 131 4.93 9.12 2.29
CA ASP A 131 4.00 8.86 1.19
C ASP A 131 3.09 7.65 1.48
N GLY A 132 3.68 6.53 1.92
CA GLY A 132 2.92 5.33 2.31
C GLY A 132 1.92 5.60 3.44
N LEU A 133 2.30 6.42 4.43
CA LEU A 133 1.41 6.83 5.51
C LEU A 133 0.25 7.70 4.98
N MET A 134 0.54 8.72 4.15
CA MET A 134 -0.49 9.61 3.61
C MET A 134 -1.45 8.90 2.69
N MET A 135 -0.96 7.99 1.86
CA MET A 135 -1.77 7.21 0.94
C MET A 135 -2.66 6.20 1.65
N GLY A 136 -2.10 5.49 2.62
CA GLY A 136 -2.87 4.52 3.40
C GLY A 136 -3.98 5.20 4.21
N VAL A 137 -3.75 6.43 4.68
CA VAL A 137 -4.79 7.25 5.30
C VAL A 137 -5.80 7.75 4.25
N ALA A 138 -5.34 8.20 3.07
CA ALA A 138 -6.20 8.71 2.00
C ALA A 138 -7.12 7.65 1.39
N SER A 139 -6.66 6.41 1.23
CA SER A 139 -7.47 5.29 0.70
C SER A 139 -8.54 4.77 1.65
N HIS A 140 -8.51 5.18 2.93
CA HIS A 140 -9.51 4.79 3.95
C HIS A 140 -10.39 5.93 4.46
N LEU A 141 -10.10 7.17 4.06
CA LEU A 141 -10.97 8.31 4.35
C LEU A 141 -12.11 8.44 3.32
N TYR A 142 -12.12 7.61 2.27
CA TYR A 142 -13.11 7.56 1.17
C TYR A 142 -13.62 6.14 0.98
#